data_AF-A0AAV3UPS8-F1
#
_entry.id   AF-A0AAV3UPS8-F1
#
_cell.length_a   1.000
_cell.length_b   1.000
_cell.length_c   1.000
_cell.angle_alpha   90.00
_cell.angle_beta   90.00
_cell.angle_gamma   90.00
#
_symmetry.space_group_name_H-M   'P 1'
#
loop_
_entity.id
_entity.type
_entity.pdbx_description
1 polymer ?
#
loop_
_entity_poly.entity_id
_entity_poly.type
_entity_poly.pdbx_seq_one_letter_code
_entity_poly.pdbx_strand_id
1 'polypeptide(L)'
;MLESKGLVEIQHSNPQQFRAVPIEEAAETLRQEYETRTDTLIEAVTAIEPAESNGGDEELTHEVWALSGTTAITNRTQQLIDAAGREIVLIIGRDEIVTEELLEQLQEALDTGLDVLIGAQTKSVREQLAEPLPDAEVFVSGLEWLHSSPLGQRRHDDQSPAVNRQEHDSREFGA
;
A
#
# COMPACT_ATOMS: atom_id res chain seq x y z
N MET A 1 36.62 0.84 11.85
CA MET A 1 35.29 0.70 11.22
C MET A 1 34.49 -0.51 11.69
N LEU A 2 35.10 -1.49 12.40
CA LEU A 2 34.37 -2.59 13.05
C LEU A 2 34.16 -2.36 14.56
N GLU A 3 35.15 -1.77 15.24
CA GLU A 3 35.03 -1.30 16.64
C GLU A 3 33.87 -0.32 16.83
N SER A 4 33.78 0.71 15.97
CA SER A 4 32.70 1.71 16.00
C SER A 4 31.30 1.14 15.73
N LYS A 5 31.21 -0.11 15.26
CA LYS A 5 29.96 -0.84 15.02
C LYS A 5 29.69 -1.91 16.09
N GLY A 6 30.52 -1.98 17.14
CA GLY A 6 30.39 -2.99 18.21
C GLY A 6 30.69 -4.42 17.75
N LEU A 7 31.37 -4.60 16.61
CA LEU A 7 31.59 -5.93 16.03
C LEU A 7 32.95 -6.54 16.40
N VAL A 8 33.82 -5.74 17.04
CA VAL A 8 35.17 -6.13 17.47
C VAL A 8 35.47 -5.44 18.79
N GLU A 9 35.96 -6.19 19.77
CA GLU A 9 36.50 -5.65 21.02
C GLU A 9 38.01 -5.37 20.87
N ILE A 10 38.44 -4.20 21.33
CA ILE A 10 39.87 -3.83 21.39
C ILE A 10 40.35 -3.87 22.83
N GLN A 11 41.28 -4.77 23.12
CA GLN A 11 42.03 -4.72 24.37
C GLN A 11 43.19 -3.74 24.21
N HIS A 12 43.14 -2.64 24.95
CA HIS A 12 44.20 -1.61 25.01
C HIS A 12 45.40 -2.09 25.85
N SER A 13 45.99 -3.23 25.49
CA SER A 13 47.26 -3.73 26.02
C SER A 13 48.42 -3.37 25.08
N ASN A 14 49.67 -3.53 25.53
CA ASN A 14 50.85 -3.36 24.68
C ASN A 14 51.56 -4.72 24.54
N PRO A 15 51.36 -5.46 23.44
CA PRO A 15 50.73 -5.05 22.16
C PRO A 15 49.19 -5.10 22.15
N GLN A 16 48.56 -4.25 21.34
CA GLN A 16 47.09 -4.21 21.17
C GLN A 16 46.55 -5.54 20.62
N GLN A 17 45.46 -6.03 21.20
CA GLN A 17 44.80 -7.27 20.78
C GLN A 17 43.37 -7.00 20.34
N PHE A 18 42.97 -7.62 19.24
CA PHE A 18 41.62 -7.53 18.66
C PHE A 18 40.93 -8.88 18.78
N ARG A 19 39.69 -8.89 19.28
CA ARG A 19 38.85 -10.09 19.31
C ARG A 19 37.53 -9.81 18.62
N ALA A 20 37.11 -10.73 17.75
CA ALA A 20 35.78 -10.68 17.16
C ALA A 20 34.73 -10.93 18.25
N VAL A 21 33.68 -10.11 18.25
CA VAL A 21 32.49 -10.32 19.07
C VAL A 21 31.79 -11.60 18.58
N PRO A 22 31.22 -12.42 19.47
CA PRO A 22 30.42 -13.58 19.06
C PRO A 22 29.37 -13.18 18.02
N ILE A 23 29.15 -14.04 17.01
CA ILE A 23 28.24 -13.73 15.89
C ILE A 23 26.84 -13.40 16.39
N GLU A 24 26.38 -14.05 17.45
CA GLU A 24 25.05 -13.82 18.06
C GLU A 24 24.94 -12.40 18.62
N GLU A 25 25.95 -11.93 19.35
CA GLU A 25 25.99 -10.59 19.94
C GLU A 25 26.15 -9.50 18.87
N ALA A 26 26.96 -9.77 17.84
CA ALA A 26 27.06 -8.91 16.67
C ALA A 26 25.73 -8.78 15.91
N ALA A 27 25.00 -9.90 15.74
CA ALA A 27 23.70 -9.91 15.08
C ALA A 27 22.63 -9.16 15.90
N GLU A 28 22.65 -9.34 17.22
CA GLU A 28 21.74 -8.65 18.14
C GLU A 28 21.98 -7.14 18.15
N THR A 29 23.25 -6.72 18.19
CA THR A 29 23.63 -5.29 18.11
C THR A 29 23.11 -4.65 16.82
N LEU A 30 23.25 -5.35 15.69
CA LEU A 30 22.76 -4.86 14.39
C LEU A 30 21.23 -4.80 14.32
N ARG A 31 20.53 -5.79 14.92
CA ARG A 31 19.07 -5.79 15.02
C ARG A 31 18.58 -4.58 15.84
N GLN A 32 19.15 -4.35 17.02
CA GLN A 32 18.76 -3.22 17.87
C GLN A 32 19.04 -1.87 17.20
N GLU A 33 20.16 -1.72 16.49
CA GLU A 33 20.47 -0.50 15.73
C GLU A 33 19.41 -0.25 14.64
N TYR A 34 18.94 -1.30 13.97
CA TYR A 34 17.90 -1.21 12.96
C TYR A 34 16.54 -0.85 13.56
N GLU A 35 16.12 -1.53 14.63
CA GLU A 35 14.87 -1.26 15.35
C GLU A 35 14.82 0.18 15.86
N THR A 36 15.89 0.64 16.52
CA THR A 36 16.01 2.03 17.01
C THR A 36 15.85 3.06 15.88
N ARG A 37 16.45 2.79 14.71
CA ARG A 37 16.33 3.68 13.55
C ARG A 37 14.92 3.69 12.98
N THR A 38 14.25 2.54 12.95
CA THR A 38 12.86 2.44 12.52
C THR A 38 11.93 3.20 13.47
N ASP A 39 12.11 3.04 14.79
CA ASP A 39 11.32 3.76 15.79
C ASP A 39 11.49 5.28 15.66
N THR A 40 12.73 5.74 15.50
CA THR A 40 13.03 7.17 15.28
C THR A 40 12.33 7.70 14.02
N LEU A 41 12.28 6.91 12.95
CA LEU A 41 11.58 7.28 11.71
C LEU A 41 10.07 7.37 11.94
N ILE A 42 9.47 6.39 12.64
CA ILE A 42 8.05 6.37 12.96
C ILE A 42 7.67 7.60 13.79
N GLU A 43 8.45 7.91 14.83
CA GLU A 43 8.26 9.10 15.66
C GLU A 43 8.36 10.39 14.82
N ALA A 44 9.38 10.50 13.97
CA ALA A 44 9.58 11.66 13.12
C ALA A 44 8.42 11.85 12.12
N VAL A 45 7.92 10.77 11.51
CA VAL A 45 6.77 10.82 10.59
C VAL A 45 5.48 11.15 11.33
N THR A 46 5.26 10.59 12.52
CA THR A 46 4.07 10.86 13.34
C THR A 46 4.05 12.29 13.87
N ALA A 47 5.22 12.90 14.10
CA ALA A 47 5.35 14.30 14.51
C ALA A 47 5.08 15.30 13.37
N ILE A 48 5.01 14.86 12.11
CA ILE A 48 4.60 15.72 11.01
C ILE A 48 3.08 15.90 11.12
N GLU A 49 2.65 17.07 11.60
CA GLU A 49 1.24 17.43 11.59
C GLU A 49 0.69 17.34 10.16
N PRO A 50 -0.50 16.74 9.96
CA PRO A 50 -1.19 16.81 8.68
C PRO A 50 -1.28 18.29 8.29
N ALA A 51 -0.94 18.62 7.05
CA ALA A 51 -1.05 19.99 6.58
C ALA A 51 -2.46 20.50 6.89
N GLU A 52 -2.59 21.51 7.77
CA GLU A 52 -3.87 22.14 8.02
C GLU A 52 -4.42 22.55 6.65
N SER A 53 -5.56 21.97 6.26
CA SER A 53 -6.25 22.35 5.04
C SER A 53 -6.54 23.84 5.16
N ASN A 54 -5.77 24.64 4.43
CA ASN A 54 -5.78 26.09 4.55
C ASN A 54 -7.18 26.61 4.18
N GLY A 55 -7.97 26.89 5.22
CA GLY A 55 -9.12 27.79 5.28
C GLY A 55 -10.01 27.93 4.04
N GLY A 56 -11.27 27.52 4.21
CA GLY A 56 -12.39 27.99 3.39
C GLY A 56 -13.04 26.87 2.59
N ASP A 57 -14.25 26.53 3.02
CA ASP A 57 -15.15 25.52 2.47
C ASP A 57 -14.72 24.07 2.69
N GLU A 58 -15.47 23.42 3.58
CA GLU A 58 -15.56 21.98 3.81
C GLU A 58 -16.05 21.26 2.54
N GLU A 59 -15.31 21.37 1.44
CA GLU A 59 -15.38 20.35 0.41
C GLU A 59 -14.49 19.24 0.91
N LEU A 60 -15.11 18.17 1.41
CA LEU A 60 -14.46 16.91 1.79
C LEU A 60 -13.54 16.48 0.66
N THR A 61 -12.31 16.98 0.63
CA THR A 61 -11.28 16.53 -0.28
C THR A 61 -10.95 15.13 0.18
N HIS A 62 -11.61 14.16 -0.43
CA HIS A 62 -11.24 12.77 -0.31
C HIS A 62 -9.75 12.70 -0.65
N GLU A 63 -8.92 12.54 0.36
CA GLU A 63 -7.49 12.43 0.17
C GLU A 63 -7.22 11.07 -0.49
N VAL A 64 -7.20 11.07 -1.82
CA VAL A 64 -6.89 9.88 -2.61
C VAL A 64 -5.37 9.72 -2.62
N TRP A 65 -4.86 8.97 -1.65
CA TRP A 65 -3.45 8.59 -1.60
C TRP A 65 -3.19 7.40 -2.53
N ALA A 66 -2.20 7.53 -3.43
CA ALA A 66 -1.79 6.43 -4.30
C ALA A 66 -0.84 5.50 -3.53
N LEU A 67 -1.23 4.24 -3.39
CA LEU A 67 -0.39 3.17 -2.85
C LEU A 67 0.23 2.38 -4.00
N SER A 68 1.50 2.01 -3.89
CA SER A 68 2.22 1.27 -4.94
C SER A 68 3.13 0.21 -4.35
N GLY A 69 3.25 -0.91 -5.05
CA GLY A 69 4.05 -2.06 -4.66
C GLY A 69 3.27 -3.07 -3.81
N THR A 70 3.57 -4.35 -4.02
CA THR A 70 2.82 -5.47 -3.43
C THR A 70 2.83 -5.42 -1.91
N THR A 71 3.99 -5.25 -1.26
CA THR A 71 4.09 -5.23 0.21
C THR A 71 3.26 -4.14 0.85
N ALA A 72 3.29 -2.93 0.29
CA ALA A 72 2.55 -1.81 0.84
C ALA A 72 1.03 -2.03 0.70
N ILE A 73 0.59 -2.56 -0.46
CA ILE A 73 -0.79 -2.95 -0.71
C ILE A 73 -1.22 -4.05 0.25
N THR A 74 -0.43 -5.11 0.42
CA THR A 74 -0.70 -6.21 1.36
C THR A 74 -0.90 -5.66 2.76
N ASN A 75 0.08 -4.93 3.31
CA ASN A 75 -0.01 -4.36 4.65
C ASN A 75 -1.26 -3.49 4.84
N ARG A 76 -1.63 -2.71 3.81
CA ARG A 76 -2.82 -1.87 3.88
C ARG A 76 -4.11 -2.69 3.87
N THR A 77 -4.17 -3.74 3.06
CA THR A 77 -5.30 -4.69 3.05
C THR A 77 -5.47 -5.36 4.41
N GLN A 78 -4.39 -5.84 5.01
CA GLN A 78 -4.41 -6.43 6.36
C GLN A 78 -5.00 -5.45 7.38
N GLN A 79 -4.47 -4.23 7.44
CA GLN A 79 -4.98 -3.20 8.35
C GLN A 79 -6.48 -2.88 8.15
N LEU A 80 -6.97 -2.95 6.91
CA LEU A 80 -8.38 -2.71 6.62
C LEU A 80 -9.27 -3.89 7.05
N ILE A 81 -8.78 -5.12 6.94
CA ILE A 81 -9.45 -6.32 7.45
C ILE A 81 -9.53 -6.26 8.97
N ASP A 82 -8.40 -6.00 9.64
CA ASP A 82 -8.31 -5.94 11.12
C ASP A 82 -9.16 -4.81 11.72
N ALA A 83 -9.27 -3.68 11.01
CA ALA A 83 -10.05 -2.53 11.46
C ALA A 83 -11.55 -2.64 11.13
N ALA A 84 -11.98 -3.69 10.40
CA ALA A 84 -13.38 -3.85 10.02
C ALA A 84 -14.25 -4.08 11.26
N GLY A 85 -15.40 -3.40 11.32
CA GLY A 85 -16.29 -3.47 12.48
C GLY A 85 -17.55 -4.30 12.27
N ARG A 86 -17.87 -4.67 11.03
CA ARG A 86 -19.13 -5.36 10.70
C ARG A 86 -19.05 -6.21 9.45
N GLU A 87 -18.56 -5.65 8.35
CA GLU A 87 -18.60 -6.29 7.04
C GLU A 87 -17.33 -5.98 6.26
N ILE A 88 -16.82 -6.98 5.54
CA ILE A 88 -15.68 -6.88 4.64
C ILE A 88 -16.16 -7.25 3.24
N VAL A 89 -15.97 -6.34 2.27
CA VAL A 89 -16.22 -6.59 0.86
C VAL A 89 -14.89 -6.59 0.11
N LEU A 90 -14.46 -7.75 -0.36
CA LEU A 90 -13.19 -7.93 -1.06
C LEU A 90 -13.43 -8.35 -2.52
N ILE A 91 -12.73 -7.70 -3.46
CA ILE A 91 -12.80 -8.07 -4.87
C ILE A 91 -11.43 -8.52 -5.34
N ILE A 92 -11.34 -9.77 -5.79
CA ILE A 92 -10.10 -10.42 -6.21
C ILE A 92 -10.08 -10.53 -7.74
N GLY A 93 -9.20 -9.74 -8.34
CA GLY A 93 -9.01 -9.68 -9.80
C GLY A 93 -7.99 -10.66 -10.36
N ARG A 94 -7.16 -11.29 -9.54
CA ARG A 94 -6.11 -12.24 -9.97
C ARG A 94 -5.91 -13.34 -8.93
N ASP A 95 -5.66 -14.56 -9.39
CA ASP A 95 -5.40 -15.72 -8.52
C ASP A 95 -4.17 -15.53 -7.61
N GLU A 96 -3.14 -14.81 -8.07
CA GLU A 96 -1.88 -14.57 -7.33
C GLU A 96 -2.06 -13.84 -5.99
N ILE A 97 -3.23 -13.22 -5.77
CA ILE A 97 -3.55 -12.49 -4.53
C ILE A 97 -4.11 -13.42 -3.46
N VAL A 98 -4.56 -14.62 -3.82
CA VAL A 98 -5.07 -15.62 -2.87
C VAL A 98 -3.88 -16.32 -2.22
N THR A 99 -3.41 -15.77 -1.11
CA THR A 99 -2.34 -16.33 -0.28
C THR A 99 -2.90 -16.99 0.98
N GLU A 100 -2.16 -17.93 1.56
CA GLU A 100 -2.53 -18.57 2.84
C GLU A 100 -2.74 -17.53 3.94
N GLU A 101 -1.86 -16.53 4.02
CA GLU A 101 -1.96 -15.44 5.01
C GLU A 101 -3.26 -14.63 4.87
N LEU A 102 -3.69 -14.34 3.63
CA LEU A 102 -4.96 -13.65 3.39
C LEU A 102 -6.16 -14.52 3.82
N LEU A 103 -6.10 -15.82 3.55
CA LEU A 103 -7.16 -16.75 3.94
C LEU A 103 -7.27 -16.84 5.47
N GLU A 104 -6.15 -16.93 6.18
CA GLU A 104 -6.11 -16.96 7.65
C GLU A 104 -6.75 -15.70 8.25
N GLN A 105 -6.43 -14.52 7.71
CA GLN A 105 -7.02 -13.26 8.18
C GLN A 105 -8.52 -13.15 7.93
N LEU A 106 -8.98 -13.57 6.75
CA LEU A 106 -10.41 -13.58 6.45
C LEU A 106 -11.16 -14.58 7.33
N GLN A 107 -10.54 -15.72 7.66
CA GLN A 107 -11.09 -16.67 8.62
C GLN A 107 -11.16 -16.08 10.02
N GLU A 108 -10.14 -15.38 10.49
CA GLU A 108 -10.16 -14.70 11.80
C GLU A 108 -11.26 -13.63 11.87
N ALA A 109 -11.49 -12.89 10.78
CA ALA A 109 -12.57 -11.93 10.68
C ALA A 109 -13.95 -12.60 10.76
N LEU A 110 -14.14 -13.73 10.06
CA LEU A 110 -15.36 -14.55 10.15
C LEU A 110 -15.57 -15.08 11.58
N ASP A 111 -14.51 -15.57 12.22
CA ASP A 111 -14.55 -16.11 13.59
C ASP A 111 -14.91 -15.02 14.63
N THR A 112 -14.58 -13.77 14.33
CA THR A 112 -14.96 -12.59 15.12
C THR A 112 -16.44 -12.19 14.90
N GLY A 113 -17.11 -12.80 13.93
CA GLY A 113 -18.52 -12.59 13.60
C GLY A 113 -18.76 -11.49 12.56
N LEU A 114 -17.75 -11.14 11.77
CA LEU A 114 -17.92 -10.24 10.63
C LEU A 114 -18.51 -10.95 9.42
N ASP A 115 -19.34 -10.23 8.67
CA ASP A 115 -19.82 -10.67 7.37
C ASP A 115 -18.71 -10.48 6.31
N VAL A 116 -18.29 -11.54 5.63
CA VAL A 116 -17.25 -11.47 4.58
C VAL A 116 -17.83 -11.82 3.21
N LEU A 117 -17.80 -10.85 2.29
CA LEU A 117 -18.26 -10.99 0.91
C LEU A 117 -17.07 -10.90 -0.04
N ILE A 118 -16.89 -11.93 -0.88
CA ILE A 118 -15.75 -12.01 -1.79
C ILE A 118 -16.22 -12.15 -3.24
N GLY A 119 -15.91 -11.12 -4.03
CA GLY A 119 -16.10 -11.11 -5.48
C GLY A 119 -14.87 -11.66 -6.20
N ALA A 120 -14.95 -12.86 -6.73
CA ALA A 120 -13.89 -13.50 -7.52
C ALA A 120 -14.06 -13.23 -9.03
N GLN A 121 -12.98 -12.95 -9.76
CA GLN A 121 -13.09 -12.76 -11.22
C GLN A 121 -13.42 -14.06 -11.98
N THR A 122 -12.92 -15.21 -11.52
CA THR A 122 -13.09 -16.49 -12.20
C THR A 122 -13.68 -17.54 -11.27
N LYS A 123 -14.24 -18.60 -11.85
CA LYS A 123 -14.69 -19.78 -11.07
C LYS A 123 -13.54 -20.46 -10.33
N SER A 124 -12.34 -20.46 -10.91
CA SER A 124 -11.13 -21.01 -10.30
C SER A 124 -10.77 -20.29 -9.01
N VAL A 125 -10.77 -18.94 -9.02
CA VAL A 125 -10.54 -18.13 -7.81
C VAL A 125 -11.62 -18.40 -6.77
N ARG A 126 -12.89 -18.48 -7.19
CA ARG A 126 -14.00 -18.79 -6.28
C ARG A 126 -13.82 -20.15 -5.60
N GLU A 127 -13.45 -21.19 -6.33
CA GLU A 127 -13.25 -22.53 -5.77
C GLU A 127 -12.08 -22.56 -4.78
N GLN A 128 -11.00 -21.83 -5.05
CA GLN A 128 -9.86 -21.67 -4.14
C GLN A 128 -10.22 -20.94 -2.84
N LEU A 129 -11.26 -20.09 -2.83
CA LEU A 129 -11.69 -19.32 -1.65
C LEU A 129 -12.82 -20.02 -0.88
N ALA A 130 -13.75 -20.67 -1.59
CA ALA A 130 -14.92 -21.28 -0.98
C ALA A 130 -14.60 -22.55 -0.17
N GLU A 131 -13.52 -23.26 -0.50
CA GLU A 131 -13.07 -24.42 0.26
C GLU A 131 -12.47 -24.03 1.64
N PRO A 132 -11.54 -23.07 1.74
CA PRO A 132 -10.98 -22.64 3.03
C PRO A 132 -11.91 -21.72 3.83
N LEU A 133 -12.81 -20.97 3.18
CA LEU A 133 -13.71 -20.00 3.83
C LEU A 133 -15.19 -20.38 3.59
N PRO A 134 -15.70 -21.46 4.21
CA PRO A 134 -17.04 -21.96 3.95
C PRO A 134 -18.15 -21.00 4.41
N ASP A 135 -17.86 -20.14 5.39
CA ASP A 135 -18.79 -19.17 5.96
C ASP A 135 -18.76 -17.80 5.25
N ALA A 136 -17.81 -17.59 4.33
CA ALA A 136 -17.79 -16.39 3.48
C ALA A 136 -18.74 -16.51 2.28
N GLU A 137 -19.36 -15.39 1.89
CA GLU A 137 -20.14 -15.33 0.66
C GLU A 137 -19.22 -15.09 -0.55
N VAL A 138 -18.85 -16.17 -1.25
CA VAL A 138 -17.98 -16.08 -2.44
C VAL A 138 -18.78 -16.22 -3.74
N PHE A 139 -18.77 -15.17 -4.55
CA PHE A 139 -19.45 -15.12 -5.84
C PHE A 139 -18.49 -14.78 -6.99
N VAL A 140 -18.83 -15.23 -8.20
CA VAL A 140 -18.11 -14.78 -9.40
C VAL A 140 -18.63 -13.40 -9.75
N SER A 141 -17.79 -12.40 -9.59
CA SER A 141 -18.12 -11.00 -9.76
C SER A 141 -18.33 -10.70 -11.24
N GLY A 142 -19.53 -10.29 -11.63
CA GLY A 142 -19.87 -9.86 -13.00
C GLY A 142 -19.27 -8.51 -13.40
N LEU A 143 -18.17 -8.12 -12.78
CA LEU A 143 -17.51 -6.82 -12.95
C LEU A 143 -16.66 -6.83 -14.24
N GLU A 144 -17.31 -7.01 -15.39
CA GLU A 144 -16.67 -6.91 -16.70
C GLU A 144 -15.97 -5.54 -16.92
N TRP A 145 -16.35 -4.51 -16.15
CA TRP A 145 -15.73 -3.19 -16.19
C TRP A 145 -14.31 -3.13 -15.59
N LEU A 146 -13.88 -4.13 -14.81
CA LEU A 146 -12.47 -4.25 -14.38
C LEU A 146 -11.54 -4.61 -15.56
N HIS A 147 -12.08 -5.08 -16.68
CA HIS A 147 -11.31 -5.37 -17.90
C HIS A 147 -10.89 -4.09 -18.64
N SER A 148 -11.53 -2.96 -18.36
CA SER A 148 -11.25 -1.66 -18.98
C SER A 148 -10.65 -0.70 -17.96
N SER A 149 -9.48 -1.01 -17.42
CA SER A 149 -8.66 0.05 -16.82
C SER A 149 -8.11 0.92 -17.98
N PRO A 150 -8.50 2.20 -18.10
CA PRO A 150 -7.97 3.09 -19.14
C PRO A 150 -6.47 3.39 -18.96
N LEU A 151 -5.88 2.91 -17.86
CA LEU A 151 -4.46 3.06 -17.53
C LEU A 151 -3.52 2.26 -18.44
N GLY A 152 -4.03 1.34 -19.26
CA GLY A 152 -3.23 0.56 -20.22
C GLY A 152 -3.03 1.20 -21.60
N GLN A 153 -3.71 2.31 -21.91
CA GLN A 153 -3.76 2.84 -23.28
C GLN A 153 -3.51 4.35 -23.38
N ARG A 154 -2.49 4.89 -22.68
CA ARG A 154 -1.85 6.11 -23.18
C ARG A 154 -0.86 5.74 -24.28
N ARG A 155 -1.39 5.41 -25.46
CA ARG A 155 -0.64 5.58 -26.69
C ARG A 155 -0.59 7.07 -26.99
N HIS A 156 0.59 7.47 -27.44
CA HIS A 156 1.03 8.82 -27.66
C HIS A 156 0.36 9.43 -28.90
N ASP A 157 -0.92 9.82 -28.79
CA ASP A 157 -1.58 10.64 -29.81
C ASP A 157 -1.75 12.07 -29.28
N ASP A 158 -0.62 12.79 -29.29
CA ASP A 158 -0.63 14.25 -29.33
C ASP A 158 -1.08 14.68 -30.73
N GLN A 159 -2.37 14.99 -30.87
CA GLN A 159 -2.82 16.00 -31.81
C GLN A 159 -3.78 16.94 -31.10
N SER A 160 -3.21 18.04 -30.61
CA SER A 160 -3.88 19.27 -30.24
C SER A 160 -4.97 19.66 -31.26
N PRO A 161 -6.21 19.97 -30.84
CA PRO A 161 -7.16 20.61 -31.74
C PRO A 161 -6.76 22.08 -31.90
N ALA A 162 -6.48 22.47 -33.15
CA ALA A 162 -6.25 23.85 -33.52
C ALA A 162 -7.46 24.71 -33.12
N VAL A 163 -7.20 25.73 -32.31
CA VAL A 163 -8.08 26.87 -32.04
C VAL A 163 -8.49 27.49 -33.38
N ASN A 164 -9.75 27.33 -33.77
CA ASN A 164 -10.33 28.10 -34.85
C ASN A 164 -10.83 29.43 -34.26
N ARG A 165 -9.96 30.44 -34.31
CA ARG A 165 -10.28 31.83 -33.96
C ARG A 165 -11.10 32.41 -35.11
N GLN A 166 -12.42 32.47 -34.93
CA GLN A 166 -13.28 33.29 -35.78
C GLN A 166 -12.97 34.77 -35.53
N GLU A 167 -12.27 35.39 -36.46
CA GLU A 167 -12.19 36.84 -36.59
C GLU A 167 -13.57 37.35 -37.05
N HIS A 168 -14.32 37.96 -36.12
CA HIS A 168 -15.39 38.88 -36.47
C HIS A 168 -14.78 40.29 -36.46
N ASP A 169 -14.29 40.73 -37.63
CA ASP A 169 -13.84 42.10 -37.82
C ASP A 169 -15.06 43.02 -38.02
N SER A 170 -15.19 43.89 -37.03
CA SER A 170 -15.61 45.28 -37.01
C SER A 170 -16.37 45.85 -38.21
N ARG A 171 -17.50 46.42 -37.82
CA ARG A 171 -18.30 47.44 -38.50
C ARG A 171 -17.43 48.57 -39.09
N GLU A 172 -17.75 48.93 -40.33
CA GLU A 172 -17.37 50.18 -40.98
C GLU A 172 -17.82 51.41 -40.18
N PHE A 173 -16.91 52.39 -40.10
CA PHE A 173 -17.14 53.77 -39.71
C PHE A 173 -17.54 54.62 -40.93
N GLY A 174 -18.35 55.67 -40.75
CA GLY A 174 -18.35 56.78 -41.69
C GLY A 174 -19.45 57.84 -41.56
N ALA A 175 -19.07 58.98 -40.95
CA ALA A 175 -19.63 60.35 -41.01
C ALA A 175 -20.88 60.70 -40.19
#